data_AF-A0A5Y9EYG8-F1
#
_entry.id   AF-A0A5Y9EYG8-F1
#
_cell.length_a   1.000
_cell.length_b   1.000
_cell.length_c   1.000
_cell.angle_alpha   90.00
_cell.angle_beta   90.00
_cell.angle_gamma   90.00
#
_symmetry.space_group_name_H-M   'P 1'
#
loop_
_entity.id
_entity.type
_entity.pdbx_description
1 polymer ?
#
loop_
_entity_poly.entity_id
_entity_poly.type
_entity_poly.pdbx_seq_one_letter_code
_entity_poly.pdbx_strand_id
1 'polypeptide(L)'
;MDIKSDEISELVLPEGKDARGSLVYFKIIFIPAFLYILILLGYFNVIDFKVELHTVIMTGVIFFTALIFARHSAEYAYSIFEQQKDEFKQALKRHIMRHFLAIGKDTKSNANFDDFAYTYIKGARNENFASIGSAIFPMMGILGTFISIAFSMPNFSSSDTAALEQEIADLLSGVGTAFYVSIYGIFLALWWMFFEKYGKSKIDRLLNRQKNATSGFFWTKEELDQRYLTESLQHFEKIGAIFKQVSNDDFFAELDHAIDRKFGIFQDMLNVEEKAIRLSSEHIKQTMGELSKAQRDQRDLGKLYSEMLNGIGLLNQNLKEINTRMSEQYNRLLDISSDKIHHLDKTLSAFDEKIERFGKNFELYEKAMLESQEKVFEGFKASLFEGMHKFKEVYEEEKSIDAKIKMMDELKKEMKALDEETSQMMSKLSGDENQNKENETKRIEDFSESKTEENQDEIQAEISKQESNDELKNEDKENK
;
A
#
# COMPACT_ATOMS: atom_id res chain seq x y z
N MET A 1 5.85 -17.80 27.93
CA MET A 1 5.46 -18.85 26.97
C MET A 1 4.90 -19.99 27.78
N ASP A 2 3.71 -20.46 27.44
CA ASP A 2 2.90 -21.31 28.32
C ASP A 2 3.51 -22.66 28.65
N ILE A 3 3.12 -23.16 29.83
CA ILE A 3 3.42 -24.49 30.33
C ILE A 3 2.74 -25.51 29.41
N LYS A 4 3.52 -26.17 28.54
CA LYS A 4 3.04 -27.38 27.86
C LYS A 4 3.14 -28.57 28.81
N SER A 5 1.98 -29.12 29.14
CA SER A 5 1.74 -30.24 30.05
C SER A 5 2.19 -31.62 29.54
N ASP A 6 3.24 -31.67 28.71
CA ASP A 6 3.71 -32.92 28.08
C ASP A 6 4.95 -33.52 28.76
N GLU A 7 5.74 -32.74 29.54
CA GLU A 7 6.93 -33.26 30.26
C GLU A 7 6.61 -34.04 31.56
N ILE A 8 5.34 -34.15 31.98
CA ILE A 8 4.93 -34.83 33.22
C ILE A 8 4.35 -36.24 32.95
N SER A 9 4.00 -36.56 31.71
CA SER A 9 3.35 -37.84 31.34
C SER A 9 4.34 -38.96 31.00
N GLU A 10 5.64 -38.70 30.96
CA GLU A 10 6.67 -39.73 30.74
C GLU A 10 7.13 -40.43 32.04
N LEU A 11 6.42 -40.22 33.16
CA LEU A 11 6.57 -41.01 34.38
C LEU A 11 5.89 -42.40 34.28
N VAL A 12 6.01 -43.05 33.12
CA VAL A 12 5.63 -44.45 32.95
C VAL A 12 6.68 -45.30 33.65
N LEU A 13 6.30 -45.79 34.84
CA LEU A 13 7.01 -46.77 35.63
C LEU A 13 7.61 -47.87 34.74
N PRO A 14 8.91 -48.20 34.87
CA PRO A 14 9.43 -49.44 34.33
C PRO A 14 8.87 -50.61 35.16
N GLU A 15 7.66 -51.06 34.80
CA GLU A 15 7.12 -52.35 35.22
C GLU A 15 8.07 -53.46 34.77
N GLY A 16 8.88 -53.98 35.70
CA GLY A 16 9.75 -55.11 35.43
C GLY A 16 11.04 -55.17 36.23
N LYS A 17 10.95 -55.51 37.54
CA LYS A 17 11.89 -56.37 38.31
C LYS A 17 11.55 -56.52 39.81
N ASP A 18 10.27 -56.56 40.19
CA ASP A 18 9.82 -56.65 41.60
C ASP A 18 10.41 -57.79 42.43
N ALA A 19 10.83 -58.89 41.80
CA ALA A 19 11.35 -60.08 42.47
C ALA A 19 12.50 -59.78 43.47
N ARG A 20 13.40 -58.82 43.17
CA ARG A 20 14.50 -58.46 44.09
C ARG A 20 14.09 -57.45 45.16
N GLY A 21 13.18 -56.53 44.87
CA GLY A 21 12.66 -55.58 45.86
C GLY A 21 11.83 -56.28 46.94
N SER A 22 10.97 -57.21 46.52
CA SER A 22 10.16 -58.05 47.41
C SER A 22 11.03 -58.90 48.35
N LEU A 23 12.09 -59.54 47.85
CA LEU A 23 13.03 -60.31 48.67
C LEU A 23 13.72 -59.46 49.75
N VAL A 24 14.08 -58.21 49.46
CA VAL A 24 14.66 -57.29 50.44
C VAL A 24 13.62 -56.85 51.48
N TYR A 25 12.38 -56.58 51.06
CA TYR A 25 11.27 -56.25 51.97
C TYR A 25 10.99 -57.41 52.95
N PHE A 26 10.88 -58.65 52.45
CA PHE A 26 10.73 -59.84 53.30
C PHE A 26 11.89 -60.01 54.29
N LYS A 27 13.14 -59.80 53.86
CA LYS A 27 14.32 -59.88 54.74
C LYS A 27 14.29 -58.87 55.89
N ILE A 28 13.81 -57.64 55.64
CA ILE A 28 13.68 -56.60 56.69
C ILE A 28 12.61 -56.99 57.72
N ILE A 29 11.49 -57.57 57.28
CA ILE A 29 10.33 -57.85 58.13
C ILE A 29 10.42 -59.21 58.85
N PHE A 30 11.23 -60.15 58.35
CA PHE A 30 11.31 -61.52 58.85
C PHE A 30 11.53 -61.62 60.38
N ILE A 31 12.50 -60.90 60.95
CA ILE A 31 12.78 -61.00 62.40
C ILE A 31 11.70 -60.32 63.26
N PRO A 32 11.23 -59.08 62.96
CA PRO A 32 10.07 -58.49 63.64
C PRO A 32 8.81 -59.36 63.58
N ALA A 33 8.53 -59.99 62.44
CA ALA A 33 7.39 -60.89 62.26
C ALA A 33 7.55 -62.18 63.08
N PHE A 34 8.74 -62.78 63.10
CA PHE A 34 9.04 -63.96 63.91
C PHE A 34 8.87 -63.69 65.41
N LEU A 35 9.36 -62.55 65.91
CA LEU A 35 9.16 -62.14 67.31
C LEU A 35 7.68 -61.90 67.64
N TYR A 36 6.91 -61.31 66.71
CA TYR A 36 5.46 -61.15 66.89
C TYR A 36 4.72 -62.51 66.94
N ILE A 37 5.15 -63.49 66.13
CA ILE A 37 4.62 -64.86 66.15
C ILE A 37 4.93 -65.55 67.50
N LEU A 38 6.11 -65.33 68.09
CA LEU A 38 6.41 -65.86 69.44
C LEU A 38 5.48 -65.28 70.52
N ILE A 39 5.15 -63.98 70.43
CA ILE A 39 4.19 -63.33 71.36
C ILE A 39 2.77 -63.91 71.17
N LEU A 40 2.36 -64.18 69.93
CA LEU A 40 1.10 -64.88 69.65
C LEU A 40 1.09 -66.33 70.20
N LEU A 41 2.20 -67.07 70.10
CA LEU A 41 2.31 -68.42 70.65
C LEU A 41 2.26 -68.44 72.19
N GLY A 42 2.77 -67.40 72.85
CA GLY A 42 2.57 -67.18 74.29
C GLY A 42 1.10 -66.98 74.66
N TYR A 43 0.37 -66.15 73.90
CA TYR A 43 -1.07 -65.94 74.12
C TYR A 43 -1.91 -67.24 73.99
N PHE A 44 -1.52 -68.15 73.09
CA PHE A 44 -2.17 -69.47 72.96
C PHE A 44 -1.68 -70.52 73.98
N ASN A 45 -0.86 -70.15 74.97
CA ASN A 45 -0.24 -71.05 75.96
C ASN A 45 0.51 -72.25 75.35
N VAL A 46 1.06 -72.08 74.13
CA VAL A 46 1.95 -73.08 73.49
C VAL A 46 3.36 -73.03 74.09
N ILE A 47 3.68 -71.90 74.75
CA ILE A 47 4.92 -71.60 75.45
C ILE A 47 4.52 -71.15 76.86
N ASP A 48 5.33 -71.42 77.89
CA ASP A 48 5.14 -71.03 79.31
C ASP A 48 5.20 -69.50 79.57
N PHE A 49 4.80 -68.69 78.58
CA PHE A 49 4.89 -67.24 78.57
C PHE A 49 3.48 -66.66 78.68
N LYS A 50 3.09 -66.23 79.89
CA LYS A 50 1.82 -65.52 80.09
C LYS A 50 1.84 -64.22 79.26
N VAL A 51 0.84 -64.04 78.40
CA VAL A 51 0.65 -62.83 77.58
C VAL A 51 -0.83 -62.49 77.56
N GLU A 52 -1.17 -61.22 77.85
CA GLU A 52 -2.56 -60.76 77.84
C GLU A 52 -2.98 -60.25 76.44
N LEU A 53 -4.29 -60.28 76.18
CA LEU A 53 -4.85 -59.90 74.87
C LEU A 53 -4.47 -58.46 74.48
N HIS A 54 -4.48 -57.53 75.45
CA HIS A 54 -4.13 -56.13 75.23
C HIS A 54 -2.66 -56.00 74.76
N THR A 55 -1.75 -56.85 75.25
CA THR A 55 -0.33 -56.89 74.92
C THR A 55 -0.12 -57.29 73.47
N VAL A 56 -0.85 -58.32 73.02
CA VAL A 56 -0.85 -58.79 71.62
C VAL A 56 -1.31 -57.68 70.68
N ILE A 57 -2.43 -57.01 71.02
CA ILE A 57 -2.99 -55.92 70.20
C ILE A 57 -1.99 -54.76 70.09
N MET A 58 -1.42 -54.28 71.20
CA MET A 58 -0.45 -53.17 71.18
C MET A 58 0.81 -53.51 70.37
N THR A 59 1.34 -54.72 70.55
CA THR A 59 2.48 -55.22 69.76
C THR A 59 2.12 -55.31 68.28
N GLY A 60 0.90 -55.73 67.95
CA GLY A 60 0.37 -55.79 66.58
C GLY A 60 0.27 -54.41 65.91
N VAL A 61 -0.11 -53.36 66.63
CA VAL A 61 -0.13 -51.98 66.12
C VAL A 61 1.29 -51.47 65.84
N ILE A 62 2.26 -51.78 66.72
CA ILE A 62 3.67 -51.45 66.51
C ILE A 62 4.22 -52.19 65.28
N PHE A 63 3.90 -53.47 65.13
CA PHE A 63 4.32 -54.28 63.97
C PHE A 63 3.68 -53.78 62.66
N PHE A 64 2.38 -53.47 62.65
CA PHE A 64 1.69 -52.90 61.48
C PHE A 64 2.34 -51.57 61.04
N THR A 65 2.66 -50.70 62.00
CA THR A 65 3.41 -49.46 61.72
C THR A 65 4.78 -49.78 61.13
N ALA A 66 5.46 -50.82 61.61
CA ALA A 66 6.74 -51.28 61.05
C ALA A 66 6.64 -51.70 59.57
N LEU A 67 5.54 -52.36 59.17
CA LEU A 67 5.31 -52.75 57.77
C LEU A 67 5.22 -51.54 56.83
N ILE A 68 4.55 -50.47 57.27
CA ILE A 68 4.46 -49.21 56.52
C ILE A 68 5.86 -48.59 56.37
N PHE A 69 6.62 -48.51 57.47
CA PHE A 69 7.98 -47.95 57.45
C PHE A 69 8.95 -48.80 56.61
N ALA A 70 8.83 -50.13 56.61
CA ALA A 70 9.70 -51.04 55.84
C ALA A 70 9.75 -50.72 54.34
N ARG A 71 8.64 -50.24 53.76
CA ARG A 71 8.59 -49.77 52.35
C ARG A 71 9.46 -48.54 52.07
N HIS A 72 9.75 -47.73 53.08
CA HIS A 72 10.59 -46.53 52.99
C HIS A 72 12.02 -46.75 53.51
N SER A 73 12.41 -48.00 53.81
CA SER A 73 13.74 -48.35 54.32
C SER A 73 14.86 -48.08 53.30
N ALA A 74 16.04 -47.74 53.81
CA ALA A 74 17.22 -47.46 52.99
C ALA A 74 17.70 -48.68 52.19
N GLU A 75 17.55 -49.92 52.68
CA GLU A 75 17.93 -51.12 51.91
C GLU A 75 16.93 -51.39 50.75
N TYR A 76 15.65 -51.03 50.91
CA TYR A 76 14.67 -51.11 49.83
C TYR A 76 14.96 -50.07 48.74
N ALA A 77 15.20 -48.80 49.13
CA ALA A 77 15.63 -47.75 48.20
C ALA A 77 16.93 -48.10 47.46
N TYR A 78 17.90 -48.73 48.13
CA TYR A 78 19.10 -49.26 47.49
C TYR A 78 18.77 -50.31 46.41
N SER A 79 17.82 -51.23 46.68
CA SER A 79 17.43 -52.26 45.72
C SER A 79 16.78 -51.71 44.44
N ILE A 80 16.01 -50.62 44.56
CA ILE A 80 15.46 -49.87 43.41
C ILE A 80 16.59 -49.17 42.66
N PHE A 81 17.47 -48.46 43.38
CA PHE A 81 18.60 -47.74 42.78
C PHE A 81 19.60 -48.66 42.07
N GLU A 82 19.81 -49.89 42.56
CA GLU A 82 20.64 -50.89 41.90
C GLU A 82 19.98 -51.42 40.62
N GLN A 83 18.65 -51.55 40.58
CA GLN A 83 17.92 -51.92 39.36
C GLN A 83 17.90 -50.80 38.32
N GLN A 84 17.72 -49.55 38.75
CA GLN A 84 17.71 -48.34 37.91
C GLN A 84 19.12 -47.83 37.56
N LYS A 85 20.18 -48.57 37.86
CA LYS A 85 21.58 -48.14 37.70
C LYS A 85 21.92 -47.64 36.29
N ASP A 86 21.33 -48.21 35.25
CA ASP A 86 21.59 -47.79 33.86
C ASP A 86 20.75 -46.58 33.45
N GLU A 87 19.53 -46.44 33.99
CA GLU A 87 18.71 -45.23 33.88
C GLU A 87 19.39 -44.05 34.57
N PHE A 88 19.93 -44.25 35.79
CA PHE A 88 20.73 -43.25 36.51
C PHE A 88 21.93 -42.77 35.68
N LYS A 89 22.65 -43.67 35.00
CA LYS A 89 23.75 -43.28 34.08
C LYS A 89 23.25 -42.42 32.91
N GLN A 90 22.10 -42.77 32.33
CA GLN A 90 21.52 -42.00 31.22
C GLN A 90 21.03 -40.62 31.68
N ALA A 91 20.42 -40.53 32.86
CA ALA A 91 20.01 -39.27 33.49
C ALA A 91 21.23 -38.41 33.83
N LEU A 92 22.28 -39.01 34.42
CA LEU A 92 23.56 -38.35 34.71
C LEU A 92 24.22 -37.81 33.43
N LYS A 93 24.26 -38.61 32.35
CA LYS A 93 24.77 -38.17 31.04
C LYS A 93 23.97 -36.98 30.51
N ARG A 94 22.64 -37.04 30.53
CA ARG A 94 21.77 -35.92 30.12
C ARG A 94 22.01 -34.67 30.97
N HIS A 95 22.20 -34.83 32.28
CA HIS A 95 22.46 -33.73 33.20
C HIS A 95 23.82 -33.06 32.95
N ILE A 96 24.88 -33.85 32.71
CA ILE A 96 26.21 -33.36 32.30
C ILE A 96 26.11 -32.60 30.96
N MET A 97 25.42 -33.18 29.98
CA MET A 97 25.27 -32.57 28.64
C MET A 97 24.52 -31.23 28.68
N ARG A 98 23.51 -31.08 29.56
CA ARG A 98 22.75 -29.84 29.73
C ARG A 98 23.57 -28.71 30.38
N HIS A 99 24.62 -29.03 31.15
CA HIS A 99 25.42 -28.06 31.89
C HIS A 99 26.88 -27.98 31.40
N PHE A 100 27.16 -28.35 30.15
CA PHE A 100 28.47 -28.18 29.56
C PHE A 100 28.89 -26.71 29.50
N LEU A 101 30.07 -26.44 30.03
CA LEU A 101 30.76 -25.17 29.95
C LEU A 101 32.08 -25.38 29.21
N ALA A 102 32.21 -24.73 28.04
CA ALA A 102 33.42 -24.73 27.24
C ALA A 102 34.36 -23.61 27.72
N ILE A 103 35.61 -23.95 28.03
CA ILE A 103 36.63 -22.97 28.42
C ILE A 103 37.91 -23.27 27.66
N GLY A 104 38.31 -22.35 26.78
CA GLY A 104 39.40 -22.56 25.84
C GLY A 104 39.11 -23.73 24.90
N LYS A 105 39.82 -24.85 25.10
CA LYS A 105 39.69 -26.08 24.30
C LYS A 105 38.95 -27.22 24.99
N ASP A 106 38.70 -27.10 26.30
CA ASP A 106 38.14 -28.16 27.13
C ASP A 106 36.65 -27.94 27.40
N THR A 107 35.85 -29.01 27.34
CA THR A 107 34.41 -28.99 27.64
C THR A 107 34.09 -29.96 28.78
N LYS A 108 33.69 -29.43 29.94
CA LYS A 108 33.20 -30.20 31.08
C LYS A 108 31.94 -29.59 31.67
N SER A 109 31.21 -30.34 32.49
CA SER A 109 30.01 -29.87 33.16
C SER A 109 30.34 -28.97 34.35
N ASN A 110 29.64 -27.83 34.45
CA ASN A 110 29.70 -26.93 35.61
C ASN A 110 28.74 -27.34 36.75
N ALA A 111 27.87 -28.35 36.54
CA ALA A 111 26.99 -28.86 37.59
C ALA A 111 27.74 -29.75 38.60
N ASN A 112 27.28 -29.82 39.85
CA ASN A 112 27.85 -30.71 40.85
C ASN A 112 27.20 -32.11 40.81
N PHE A 113 28.00 -33.17 40.74
CA PHE A 113 27.54 -34.55 40.86
C PHE A 113 26.70 -34.80 42.12
N ASP A 114 27.11 -34.24 43.26
CA ASP A 114 26.45 -34.52 44.55
C ASP A 114 25.02 -33.96 44.61
N ASP A 115 24.78 -32.81 43.97
CA ASP A 115 23.48 -32.15 43.90
C ASP A 115 22.49 -32.92 43.01
N PHE A 116 22.98 -33.38 41.84
CA PHE A 116 22.24 -34.31 40.99
C PHE A 116 21.91 -35.62 41.72
N ALA A 117 22.90 -36.23 42.39
CA ALA A 117 22.73 -37.48 43.11
C ALA A 117 21.72 -37.37 44.25
N TYR A 118 21.78 -36.28 45.04
CA TYR A 118 20.81 -35.98 46.09
C TYR A 118 19.40 -35.83 45.52
N THR A 119 19.24 -35.04 44.47
CA THR A 119 17.95 -34.80 43.81
C THR A 119 17.34 -36.10 43.25
N TYR A 120 18.15 -36.95 42.63
CA TYR A 120 17.69 -38.25 42.10
C TYR A 120 17.26 -39.21 43.23
N ILE A 121 18.04 -39.32 44.31
CA ILE A 121 17.73 -40.22 45.44
C ILE A 121 16.51 -39.74 46.24
N LYS A 122 16.28 -38.43 46.33
CA LYS A 122 15.10 -37.85 46.99
C LYS A 122 13.78 -38.32 46.35
N GLY A 123 13.78 -38.64 45.05
CA GLY A 123 12.64 -39.28 44.38
C GLY A 123 12.42 -40.74 44.78
N ALA A 124 13.48 -41.47 45.11
CA ALA A 124 13.42 -42.88 45.51
C ALA A 124 13.23 -43.10 47.03
N ARG A 125 13.59 -42.13 47.88
CA ARG A 125 13.46 -42.21 49.34
C ARG A 125 13.11 -40.86 49.97
N ASN A 126 12.04 -40.85 50.77
CA ASN A 126 11.79 -39.78 51.74
C ASN A 126 12.66 -39.96 53.00
N GLU A 127 13.75 -39.21 53.09
CA GLU A 127 14.69 -39.29 54.21
C GLU A 127 14.08 -38.90 55.56
N ASN A 128 13.15 -37.92 55.56
CA ASN A 128 12.49 -37.45 56.76
C ASN A 128 11.58 -38.53 57.35
N PHE A 129 10.86 -39.27 56.50
CA PHE A 129 10.03 -40.38 56.97
C PHE A 129 10.90 -41.53 57.50
N ALA A 130 12.00 -41.86 56.81
CA ALA A 130 12.89 -42.95 57.22
C ALA A 130 13.67 -42.66 58.52
N SER A 131 14.07 -41.41 58.78
CA SER A 131 14.81 -41.03 59.99
C SER A 131 13.96 -41.03 61.26
N ILE A 132 12.66 -40.75 61.13
CA ILE A 132 11.70 -40.72 62.25
C ILE A 132 11.43 -42.13 62.81
N GLY A 133 11.56 -43.19 62.00
CA GLY A 133 11.26 -44.58 62.41
C GLY A 133 12.00 -45.04 63.67
N SER A 134 13.29 -44.74 63.79
CA SER A 134 14.10 -45.08 64.98
C SER A 134 13.66 -44.39 66.27
N ALA A 135 12.92 -43.27 66.19
CA ALA A 135 12.39 -42.57 67.34
C ALA A 135 10.94 -43.00 67.66
N ILE A 136 10.13 -43.31 66.64
CA ILE A 136 8.72 -43.70 66.83
C ILE A 136 8.58 -45.08 67.48
N PHE A 137 9.37 -46.10 67.11
CA PHE A 137 9.18 -47.45 67.64
C PHE A 137 9.36 -47.57 69.17
N PRO A 138 10.38 -46.94 69.82
CA PRO A 138 10.48 -46.94 71.28
C PRO A 138 9.36 -46.12 71.94
N MET A 139 8.96 -44.98 71.35
CA MET A 139 7.88 -44.16 71.89
C MET A 139 6.53 -44.91 71.86
N MET A 140 6.22 -45.65 70.80
CA MET A 140 5.03 -46.51 70.76
C MET A 140 5.14 -47.69 71.73
N GLY A 141 6.34 -48.25 71.96
CA GLY A 141 6.57 -49.27 72.99
C GLY A 141 6.27 -48.76 74.39
N ILE A 142 6.75 -47.56 74.73
CA ILE A 142 6.48 -46.87 76.01
C ILE A 142 4.98 -46.55 76.15
N LEU A 143 4.36 -45.97 75.12
CA LEU A 143 2.92 -45.68 75.10
C LEU A 143 2.08 -46.95 75.29
N GLY A 144 2.40 -48.01 74.55
CA GLY A 144 1.74 -49.30 74.65
C GLY A 144 1.90 -49.94 76.03
N THR A 145 3.04 -49.73 76.69
CA THR A 145 3.27 -50.17 78.08
C THR A 145 2.35 -49.44 79.05
N PHE A 146 2.23 -48.10 78.94
CA PHE A 146 1.31 -47.33 79.79
C PHE A 146 -0.15 -47.73 79.59
N ILE A 147 -0.59 -47.93 78.35
CA ILE A 147 -1.96 -48.37 78.07
C ILE A 147 -2.20 -49.80 78.57
N SER A 148 -1.22 -50.69 78.45
CA SER A 148 -1.27 -52.07 78.97
C SER A 148 -1.47 -52.08 80.49
N ILE A 149 -0.63 -51.35 81.23
CA ILE A 149 -0.77 -51.22 82.69
C ILE A 149 -2.11 -50.59 83.09
N ALA A 150 -2.61 -49.62 82.32
CA ALA A 150 -3.91 -49.00 82.59
C ALA A 150 -5.09 -49.97 82.41
N PHE A 151 -5.01 -50.92 81.48
CA PHE A 151 -6.04 -51.97 81.31
C PHE A 151 -5.94 -53.09 82.35
N SER A 152 -4.74 -53.43 82.82
CA SER A 152 -4.53 -54.45 83.86
C SER A 152 -4.64 -53.92 85.30
N MET A 153 -5.10 -52.67 85.51
CA MET A 153 -5.35 -52.14 86.85
C MET A 153 -6.71 -52.62 87.38
N PRO A 154 -6.76 -53.49 88.41
CA PRO A 154 -8.01 -53.95 88.99
C PRO A 154 -8.62 -52.90 89.94
N ASN A 155 -9.92 -53.04 90.21
CA ASN A 155 -10.59 -52.23 91.23
C ASN A 155 -10.35 -52.81 92.61
N PHE A 156 -9.40 -52.25 93.37
CA PHE A 156 -9.04 -52.77 94.68
C PHE A 156 -10.20 -52.83 95.67
N SER A 157 -10.54 -54.04 96.15
CA SER A 157 -11.57 -54.24 97.16
C SER A 157 -10.95 -54.59 98.52
N SER A 158 -11.01 -53.66 99.47
CA SER A 158 -10.50 -53.84 100.84
C SER A 158 -11.35 -54.75 101.74
N SER A 159 -12.30 -55.50 101.16
CA SER A 159 -13.27 -56.32 101.91
C SER A 159 -12.84 -57.77 102.15
N ASP A 160 -11.91 -58.30 101.34
CA ASP A 160 -11.42 -59.68 101.46
C ASP A 160 -9.91 -59.72 101.15
N THR A 161 -9.13 -60.29 102.07
CA THR A 161 -7.68 -60.45 101.94
C THR A 161 -7.29 -61.40 100.79
N ALA A 162 -8.11 -62.41 100.49
CA ALA A 162 -7.83 -63.34 99.40
C ALA A 162 -8.12 -62.71 98.02
N ALA A 163 -9.16 -61.88 97.92
CA ALA A 163 -9.43 -61.08 96.72
C ALA A 163 -8.28 -60.09 96.46
N LEU A 164 -7.81 -59.40 97.51
CA LEU A 164 -6.69 -58.45 97.39
C LEU A 164 -5.38 -59.11 96.93
N GLU A 165 -5.07 -60.33 97.38
CA GLU A 165 -3.89 -61.08 96.93
C GLU A 165 -3.99 -61.44 95.43
N GLN A 166 -5.18 -61.88 94.98
CA GLN A 166 -5.44 -62.16 93.57
C GLN A 166 -5.38 -60.89 92.69
N GLU A 167 -5.98 -59.77 93.14
CA GLU A 167 -5.91 -58.47 92.46
C GLU A 167 -4.46 -57.98 92.31
N ILE A 168 -3.62 -58.15 93.33
CA ILE A 168 -2.19 -57.81 93.26
C ILE A 168 -1.45 -58.75 92.30
N ALA A 169 -1.75 -60.05 92.29
CA ALA A 169 -1.14 -61.01 91.39
C ALA A 169 -1.47 -60.73 89.91
N ASP A 170 -2.73 -60.36 89.62
CA ASP A 170 -3.18 -60.00 88.28
C ASP A 170 -2.57 -58.67 87.81
N LEU A 171 -2.47 -57.66 88.69
CA LEU A 171 -1.73 -56.43 88.39
C LEU A 171 -0.25 -56.70 88.10
N LEU A 172 0.41 -57.56 88.89
CA LEU A 172 1.82 -57.92 88.68
C LEU A 172 2.02 -58.66 87.35
N SER A 173 1.09 -59.54 86.99
CA SER A 173 1.04 -60.21 85.68
C SER A 173 0.88 -59.20 84.54
N GLY A 174 -0.07 -58.28 84.64
CA GLY A 174 -0.31 -57.23 83.66
C GLY A 174 0.86 -56.27 83.46
N VAL A 175 1.52 -55.88 84.55
CA VAL A 175 2.78 -55.11 84.48
C VAL A 175 3.88 -55.92 83.79
N GLY A 176 4.00 -57.22 84.09
CA GLY A 176 4.94 -58.13 83.42
C GLY A 176 4.71 -58.23 81.92
N THR A 177 3.46 -58.37 81.49
CA THR A 177 3.12 -58.45 80.05
C THR A 177 3.29 -57.11 79.33
N ALA A 178 2.96 -55.99 79.97
CA ALA A 178 3.18 -54.64 79.45
C ALA A 178 4.64 -54.38 79.04
N PHE A 179 5.61 -54.87 79.82
CA PHE A 179 7.05 -54.72 79.48
C PHE A 179 7.44 -55.35 78.14
N TYR A 180 6.75 -56.41 77.68
CA TYR A 180 7.04 -57.03 76.39
C TYR A 180 6.77 -56.07 75.22
N VAL A 181 5.79 -55.17 75.35
CA VAL A 181 5.48 -54.13 74.34
C VAL A 181 6.64 -53.12 74.22
N SER A 182 7.22 -52.70 75.35
CA SER A 182 8.41 -51.84 75.38
C SER A 182 9.63 -52.51 74.76
N ILE A 183 9.92 -53.77 75.17
CA ILE A 183 11.04 -54.56 74.65
C ILE A 183 10.92 -54.72 73.13
N TYR A 184 9.72 -55.00 72.62
CA TYR A 184 9.47 -55.10 71.18
C TYR A 184 9.70 -53.77 70.46
N GLY A 185 9.19 -52.65 70.99
CA GLY A 185 9.40 -51.31 70.41
C GLY A 185 10.88 -50.88 70.38
N ILE A 186 11.65 -51.18 71.43
CA ILE A 186 13.10 -50.91 71.50
C ILE A 186 13.87 -51.82 70.53
N PHE A 187 13.56 -53.13 70.50
CA PHE A 187 14.17 -54.06 69.56
C PHE A 187 13.95 -53.62 68.11
N LEU A 188 12.71 -53.24 67.79
CA LEU A 188 12.33 -52.80 66.44
C LEU A 188 13.08 -51.53 66.01
N ALA A 189 13.37 -50.63 66.95
CA ALA A 189 14.18 -49.44 66.69
C ALA A 189 15.65 -49.75 66.41
N LEU A 190 16.25 -50.68 67.18
CA LEU A 190 17.61 -51.17 66.95
C LEU A 190 17.72 -51.88 65.60
N TRP A 191 16.74 -52.73 65.29
CA TRP A 191 16.61 -53.41 64.00
C TRP A 191 16.47 -52.39 62.85
N TRP A 192 15.59 -51.40 62.98
CA TRP A 192 15.43 -50.32 62.00
C TRP A 192 16.75 -49.56 61.75
N MET A 193 17.44 -49.13 62.81
CA MET A 193 18.72 -48.41 62.69
C MET A 193 19.80 -49.22 61.99
N PHE A 194 19.84 -50.55 62.18
CA PHE A 194 20.78 -51.41 61.47
C PHE A 194 20.55 -51.36 59.95
N PHE A 195 19.31 -51.55 59.49
CA PHE A 195 18.98 -51.51 58.06
C PHE A 195 19.09 -50.11 57.45
N GLU A 196 18.76 -49.07 58.21
CA GLU A 196 18.89 -47.66 57.79
C GLU A 196 20.35 -47.29 57.50
N LYS A 197 21.26 -47.58 58.46
CA LYS A 197 22.70 -47.29 58.32
C LYS A 197 23.36 -48.17 57.26
N TYR A 198 23.04 -49.47 57.24
CA TYR A 198 23.58 -50.41 56.27
C TYR A 198 23.13 -50.09 54.84
N GLY A 199 21.85 -49.72 54.66
CA GLY A 199 21.30 -49.27 53.38
C GLY A 199 21.93 -47.96 52.89
N LYS A 200 22.07 -46.94 53.76
CA LYS A 200 22.78 -45.68 53.44
C LYS A 200 24.21 -45.96 52.97
N SER A 201 25.00 -46.71 53.73
CA SER A 201 26.39 -47.04 53.38
C SER A 201 26.52 -47.71 52.00
N LYS A 202 25.58 -48.57 51.62
CA LYS A 202 25.54 -49.18 50.27
C LYS A 202 25.22 -48.16 49.17
N ILE A 203 24.28 -47.25 49.40
CA ILE A 203 23.93 -46.17 48.46
C ILE A 203 25.15 -45.25 48.27
N ASP A 204 25.75 -44.78 49.37
CA ASP A 204 26.93 -43.89 49.34
C ASP A 204 28.10 -44.53 48.60
N ARG A 205 28.34 -45.83 48.81
CA ARG A 205 29.37 -46.58 48.08
C ARG A 205 29.06 -46.71 46.58
N LEU A 206 27.79 -46.84 46.19
CA LEU A 206 27.39 -46.87 44.78
C LEU A 206 27.56 -45.49 44.15
N LEU A 207 27.10 -44.43 44.82
CA LEU A 207 27.29 -43.04 44.41
C LEU A 207 28.77 -42.70 44.24
N ASN A 208 29.60 -42.92 45.25
CA ASN A 208 31.04 -42.62 45.17
C ASN A 208 31.74 -43.38 44.03
N ARG A 209 31.30 -44.61 43.71
CA ARG A 209 31.81 -45.33 42.53
C ARG A 209 31.44 -44.62 41.23
N GLN A 210 30.22 -44.09 41.10
CA GLN A 210 29.80 -43.34 39.91
C GLN A 210 30.44 -41.95 39.86
N LYS A 211 30.58 -41.27 41.00
CA LYS A 211 31.29 -40.00 41.16
C LYS A 211 32.73 -40.13 40.68
N ASN A 212 33.45 -41.13 41.16
CA ASN A 212 34.85 -41.37 40.76
C ASN A 212 34.98 -41.82 39.30
N ALA A 213 34.00 -42.53 38.74
CA ALA A 213 33.98 -42.89 37.32
C ALA A 213 33.64 -41.71 36.40
N THR A 214 32.99 -40.66 36.93
CA THR A 214 32.48 -39.52 36.14
C THR A 214 33.19 -38.21 36.47
N SER A 215 34.12 -38.19 37.43
CA SER A 215 34.77 -36.97 37.94
C SER A 215 35.48 -36.17 36.85
N GLY A 216 36.11 -36.85 35.88
CA GLY A 216 36.76 -36.19 34.74
C GLY A 216 35.84 -35.39 33.81
N PHE A 217 34.52 -35.57 33.89
CA PHE A 217 33.52 -34.82 33.12
C PHE A 217 32.97 -33.58 33.86
N PHE A 218 33.40 -33.33 35.09
CA PHE A 218 33.01 -32.18 35.89
C PHE A 218 34.20 -31.24 36.11
N TRP A 219 33.95 -29.94 36.12
CA TRP A 219 34.95 -28.97 36.56
C TRP A 219 35.13 -29.06 38.08
N THR A 220 36.39 -29.11 38.57
CA THR A 220 36.66 -28.71 39.96
C THR A 220 36.76 -27.19 40.01
N LYS A 221 36.53 -26.59 41.19
CA LYS A 221 36.61 -25.12 41.33
C LYS A 221 38.01 -24.61 41.03
N GLU A 222 39.01 -25.33 41.51
CA GLU A 222 40.43 -25.02 41.35
C GLU A 222 40.85 -25.08 39.87
N GLU A 223 40.37 -26.09 39.13
CA GLU A 223 40.64 -26.21 37.70
C GLU A 223 39.94 -25.11 36.89
N LEU A 224 38.70 -24.80 37.24
CA LEU A 224 37.90 -23.72 36.64
C LEU A 224 38.58 -22.36 36.81
N ASP A 225 38.94 -22.00 38.04
CA ASP A 225 39.58 -20.73 38.38
C ASP A 225 40.96 -20.61 37.72
N GLN A 226 41.76 -21.70 37.72
CA GLN A 226 43.07 -21.73 37.06
C GLN A 226 42.95 -21.56 35.54
N ARG A 227 41.98 -22.23 34.89
CA ARG A 227 41.74 -22.09 33.44
C ARG A 227 41.26 -20.69 33.09
N TYR A 228 40.31 -20.13 33.84
CA TYR A 228 39.81 -18.77 33.64
C TYR A 228 40.94 -17.73 33.78
N LEU A 229 41.77 -17.85 34.82
CA LEU A 229 42.94 -16.98 35.01
C LEU A 229 43.95 -17.11 33.85
N THR A 230 44.19 -18.33 33.36
CA THR A 230 45.13 -18.58 32.25
C THR A 230 44.66 -17.96 30.93
N GLU A 231 43.38 -18.13 30.57
CA GLU A 231 42.79 -17.48 29.39
C GLU A 231 42.77 -15.95 29.55
N SER A 232 42.41 -15.44 30.74
CA SER A 232 42.45 -14.01 31.05
C SER A 232 43.86 -13.42 30.88
N LEU A 233 44.91 -14.11 31.33
CA LEU A 233 46.30 -13.70 31.12
C LEU A 233 46.68 -13.66 29.63
N GLN A 234 46.23 -14.63 28.80
CA GLN A 234 46.45 -14.56 27.35
C GLN A 234 45.74 -13.38 26.69
N HIS A 235 44.55 -13.00 27.18
CA HIS A 235 43.87 -11.78 26.74
C HIS A 235 44.65 -10.52 27.15
N PHE A 236 45.18 -10.45 28.37
CA PHE A 236 46.03 -9.34 28.81
C PHE A 236 47.34 -9.25 28.01
N GLU A 237 47.97 -10.37 27.65
CA GLU A 237 49.17 -10.40 26.82
C GLU A 237 48.89 -9.87 25.40
N LYS A 238 47.77 -10.27 24.79
CA LYS A 238 47.30 -9.72 23.50
C LYS A 238 47.01 -8.21 23.59
N ILE A 239 46.36 -7.76 24.67
CA ILE A 239 46.12 -6.33 24.92
C ILE A 239 47.46 -5.60 25.07
N GLY A 240 48.44 -6.16 25.78
CA GLY A 240 49.79 -5.60 25.90
C GLY A 240 50.52 -5.50 24.57
N ALA A 241 50.39 -6.50 23.69
CA ALA A 241 50.95 -6.46 22.34
C ALA A 241 50.30 -5.39 21.46
N ILE A 242 48.96 -5.29 21.47
CA ILE A 242 48.21 -4.24 20.75
C ILE A 242 48.56 -2.85 21.31
N PHE A 243 48.62 -2.71 22.64
CA PHE A 243 49.01 -1.46 23.29
C PHE A 243 50.43 -1.04 22.89
N LYS A 244 51.38 -2.00 22.83
CA LYS A 244 52.74 -1.73 22.36
C LYS A 244 52.79 -1.31 20.88
N GLN A 245 51.89 -1.82 20.05
CA GLN A 245 51.76 -1.42 18.64
C GLN A 245 51.13 -0.02 18.47
N VAL A 246 50.10 0.30 19.26
CA VAL A 246 49.42 1.61 19.25
C VAL A 246 50.25 2.70 19.94
N SER A 247 51.06 2.33 20.93
CA SER A 247 52.01 3.21 21.63
C SER A 247 53.38 3.31 20.93
N ASN A 248 53.52 2.79 19.71
CA ASN A 248 54.75 2.90 18.95
C ASN A 248 54.84 4.29 18.28
N ASP A 249 56.02 4.88 18.23
CA ASP A 249 56.22 6.23 17.70
C ASP A 249 55.79 6.34 16.22
N ASP A 250 55.94 5.25 15.44
CA ASP A 250 55.47 5.15 14.05
C ASP A 250 53.96 5.38 13.90
N PHE A 251 53.14 4.95 14.87
CA PHE A 251 51.69 5.16 14.83
C PHE A 251 51.34 6.63 15.06
N PHE A 252 52.02 7.29 16.00
CA PHE A 252 51.85 8.72 16.22
C PHE A 252 52.35 9.54 15.01
N ALA A 253 53.45 9.15 14.38
CA ALA A 253 53.95 9.80 13.16
C ALA A 253 52.99 9.67 11.97
N GLU A 254 52.40 8.49 11.72
CA GLU A 254 51.40 8.31 10.65
C GLU A 254 50.09 9.05 11.00
N LEU A 255 49.71 9.11 12.28
CA LEU A 255 48.54 9.87 12.74
C LEU A 255 48.73 11.38 12.57
N ASP A 256 49.91 11.91 12.87
CA ASP A 256 50.28 13.32 12.63
C ASP A 256 50.25 13.64 11.13
N HIS A 257 50.86 12.79 10.30
CA HIS A 257 50.76 12.88 8.83
C HIS A 257 49.33 12.77 8.29
N ALA A 258 48.47 11.99 8.93
CA ALA A 258 47.06 11.88 8.55
C ALA A 258 46.28 13.16 8.93
N ILE A 259 46.57 13.74 10.11
CA ILE A 259 46.00 15.01 10.58
C ILE A 259 46.40 16.15 9.65
N ASP A 260 47.70 16.33 9.37
CA ASP A 260 48.21 17.35 8.47
C ASP A 260 47.58 17.26 7.07
N ARG A 261 47.48 16.03 6.53
CA ARG A 261 46.87 15.80 5.21
C ARG A 261 45.39 16.14 5.20
N LYS A 262 44.66 15.90 6.30
CA LYS A 262 43.25 16.28 6.45
C LYS A 262 43.09 17.79 6.61
N PHE A 263 43.95 18.47 7.37
CA PHE A 263 43.95 19.93 7.48
C PHE A 263 44.29 20.61 6.15
N GLY A 264 45.25 20.10 5.39
CA GLY A 264 45.55 20.59 4.04
C GLY A 264 44.34 20.50 3.10
N ILE A 265 43.69 19.33 3.03
CA ILE A 265 42.46 19.15 2.22
C ILE A 265 41.34 20.09 2.69
N PHE A 266 41.18 20.30 4.00
CA PHE A 266 40.19 21.23 4.55
C PHE A 266 40.47 22.68 4.17
N GLN A 267 41.74 23.10 4.22
CA GLN A 267 42.15 24.44 3.79
C GLN A 267 41.93 24.66 2.28
N ASP A 268 42.22 23.65 1.46
CA ASP A 268 41.94 23.69 0.02
C ASP A 268 40.43 23.74 -0.27
N MET A 269 39.61 23.01 0.49
CA MET A 269 38.15 23.07 0.40
C MET A 269 37.62 24.47 0.73
N LEU A 270 38.08 25.10 1.81
CA LEU A 270 37.73 26.48 2.15
C LEU A 270 38.13 27.47 1.05
N ASN A 271 39.33 27.32 0.48
CA ASN A 271 39.81 28.16 -0.62
C ASN A 271 38.98 27.98 -1.92
N VAL A 272 38.42 26.79 -2.16
CA VAL A 272 37.51 26.52 -3.29
C VAL A 272 36.11 27.08 -3.01
N GLU A 273 35.61 26.94 -1.78
CA GLU A 273 34.32 27.48 -1.35
C GLU A 273 34.31 29.02 -1.42
N GLU A 274 35.37 29.70 -0.96
CA GLU A 274 35.52 31.16 -1.11
C GLU A 274 35.46 31.60 -2.58
N LYS A 275 36.16 30.90 -3.47
CA LYS A 275 36.13 31.18 -4.92
C LYS A 275 34.74 30.95 -5.51
N ALA A 276 34.04 29.90 -5.10
CA ALA A 276 32.69 29.60 -5.56
C ALA A 276 31.68 30.65 -5.07
N ILE A 277 31.77 31.08 -3.80
CA ILE A 277 30.97 32.18 -3.24
C ILE A 277 31.23 33.49 -4.00
N ARG A 278 32.49 33.80 -4.30
CA ARG A 278 32.84 35.02 -5.06
C ARG A 278 32.28 35.00 -6.48
N LEU A 279 32.42 33.87 -7.19
CA LEU A 279 31.87 33.69 -8.54
C LEU A 279 30.34 33.71 -8.55
N SER A 280 29.71 33.12 -7.53
CA SER A 280 28.25 33.15 -7.32
C SER A 280 27.76 34.58 -7.07
N SER A 281 28.46 35.36 -6.24
CA SER A 281 28.16 36.79 -6.01
C SER A 281 28.26 37.62 -7.30
N GLU A 282 29.24 37.34 -8.15
CA GLU A 282 29.39 37.98 -9.46
C GLU A 282 28.24 37.61 -10.41
N HIS A 283 27.86 36.32 -10.49
CA HIS A 283 26.68 35.87 -11.24
C HIS A 283 25.39 36.49 -10.71
N ILE A 284 25.15 36.51 -9.40
CA ILE A 284 23.97 37.14 -8.78
C ILE A 284 23.90 38.62 -9.17
N LYS A 285 25.04 39.33 -9.15
CA LYS A 285 25.12 40.74 -9.55
C LYS A 285 24.80 40.94 -11.04
N GLN A 286 25.27 40.06 -11.92
CA GLN A 286 24.95 40.08 -13.34
C GLN A 286 23.46 39.80 -13.58
N THR A 287 22.94 38.69 -13.06
CA THR A 287 21.52 38.30 -13.19
C THR A 287 20.59 39.35 -12.61
N MET A 288 20.95 40.01 -11.51
CA MET A 288 20.17 41.12 -10.95
C MET A 288 20.18 42.36 -11.87
N GLY A 289 21.29 42.61 -12.57
CA GLY A 289 21.38 43.66 -13.59
C GLY A 289 20.50 43.36 -14.81
N GLU A 290 20.52 42.12 -15.30
CA GLU A 290 19.68 41.64 -16.41
C GLU A 290 18.19 41.65 -16.03
N LEU A 291 17.84 41.17 -14.82
CA LEU A 291 16.48 41.22 -14.28
C LEU A 291 15.98 42.66 -14.12
N SER A 292 16.82 43.57 -13.62
CA SER A 292 16.48 45.01 -13.53
C SER A 292 16.23 45.64 -14.90
N LYS A 293 16.93 45.17 -15.94
CA LYS A 293 16.69 45.60 -17.32
C LYS A 293 15.37 45.04 -17.85
N ALA A 294 15.16 43.72 -17.75
CA ALA A 294 13.92 43.07 -18.17
C ALA A 294 12.67 43.65 -17.49
N GLN A 295 12.76 44.02 -16.20
CA GLN A 295 11.68 44.68 -15.48
C GLN A 295 11.36 46.08 -16.02
N ARG A 296 12.36 46.84 -16.49
CA ARG A 296 12.15 48.14 -17.17
C ARG A 296 11.49 47.93 -18.52
N ASP A 297 12.04 47.00 -19.31
CA ASP A 297 11.53 46.66 -20.64
C ASP A 297 10.05 46.22 -20.54
N GLN A 298 9.70 45.38 -19.56
CA GLN A 298 8.31 44.98 -19.27
C GLN A 298 7.42 46.16 -18.86
N ARG A 299 7.94 47.13 -18.08
CA ARG A 299 7.19 48.34 -17.69
C ARG A 299 6.90 49.24 -18.89
N ASP A 300 7.86 49.37 -19.81
CA ASP A 300 7.69 50.17 -21.02
C ASP A 300 6.81 49.43 -22.06
N LEU A 301 6.86 48.10 -22.13
CA LEU A 301 5.87 47.28 -22.85
C LEU A 301 4.45 47.46 -22.28
N GLY A 302 4.31 47.58 -20.96
CA GLY A 302 3.04 47.93 -20.30
C GLY A 302 2.50 49.31 -20.70
N LYS A 303 3.38 50.31 -20.90
CA LYS A 303 2.97 51.61 -21.47
C LYS A 303 2.53 51.48 -22.93
N LEU A 304 3.29 50.76 -23.75
CA LEU A 304 2.94 50.53 -25.15
C LEU A 304 1.58 49.82 -25.28
N TYR A 305 1.27 48.84 -24.42
CA TYR A 305 -0.07 48.26 -24.35
C TYR A 305 -1.15 49.27 -23.97
N SER A 306 -0.89 50.17 -23.00
CA SER A 306 -1.82 51.24 -22.63
C SER A 306 -2.06 52.24 -23.78
N GLU A 307 -1.01 52.61 -24.51
CA GLU A 307 -1.11 53.45 -25.72
C GLU A 307 -1.87 52.75 -26.84
N MET A 308 -1.64 51.44 -27.05
CA MET A 308 -2.38 50.66 -28.05
C MET A 308 -3.85 50.51 -27.68
N LEU A 309 -4.18 50.29 -26.40
CA LEU A 309 -5.56 50.24 -25.91
C LEU A 309 -6.28 51.59 -26.10
N ASN A 310 -5.61 52.71 -25.85
CA ASN A 310 -6.14 54.04 -26.16
C ASN A 310 -6.35 54.24 -27.67
N GLY A 311 -5.40 53.79 -28.51
CA GLY A 311 -5.52 53.83 -29.97
C GLY A 311 -6.69 52.98 -30.49
N ILE A 312 -6.89 51.78 -29.96
CA ILE A 312 -8.04 50.90 -30.26
C ILE A 312 -9.35 51.55 -29.79
N GLY A 313 -9.37 52.19 -28.61
CA GLY A 313 -10.52 52.96 -28.13
C GLY A 313 -10.91 54.09 -29.06
N LEU A 314 -9.92 54.88 -29.53
CA LEU A 314 -10.12 55.96 -30.50
C LEU A 314 -10.61 55.42 -31.86
N LEU A 315 -10.03 54.32 -32.34
CA LEU A 315 -10.45 53.66 -33.58
C LEU A 315 -11.89 53.14 -33.50
N ASN A 316 -12.28 52.55 -32.38
CA ASN A 316 -13.65 52.09 -32.14
C ASN A 316 -14.64 53.28 -32.09
N GLN A 317 -14.27 54.39 -31.44
CA GLN A 317 -15.06 55.62 -31.45
C GLN A 317 -15.21 56.19 -32.88
N ASN A 318 -14.13 56.23 -33.66
CA ASN A 318 -14.15 56.66 -35.06
C ASN A 318 -15.03 55.74 -35.94
N LEU A 319 -14.95 54.41 -35.77
CA LEU A 319 -15.82 53.47 -36.48
C LEU A 319 -17.30 53.67 -36.12
N LYS A 320 -17.61 53.92 -34.85
CA LYS A 320 -18.97 54.23 -34.40
C LYS A 320 -19.48 55.54 -35.01
N GLU A 321 -18.64 56.56 -35.09
CA GLU A 321 -18.99 57.83 -35.72
C GLU A 321 -19.17 57.68 -37.24
N ILE A 322 -18.27 56.96 -37.93
CA ILE A 322 -18.40 56.62 -39.36
C ILE A 322 -19.71 55.89 -39.61
N ASN A 323 -20.04 54.86 -38.83
CA ASN A 323 -21.28 54.10 -38.98
C ASN A 323 -22.54 54.99 -38.78
N THR A 324 -22.47 55.93 -37.83
CA THR A 324 -23.56 56.88 -37.58
C THR A 324 -23.73 57.85 -38.77
N ARG A 325 -22.63 58.45 -39.24
CA ARG A 325 -22.62 59.33 -40.41
C ARG A 325 -23.03 58.59 -41.69
N MET A 326 -22.65 57.32 -41.85
CA MET A 326 -23.05 56.47 -42.97
C MET A 326 -24.56 56.25 -42.99
N SER A 327 -25.16 55.99 -41.82
CA SER A 327 -26.61 55.87 -41.66
C SER A 327 -27.35 57.18 -41.98
N GLU A 328 -26.84 58.33 -41.51
CA GLU A 328 -27.40 59.65 -41.87
C GLU A 328 -27.32 59.94 -43.38
N GLN A 329 -26.18 59.64 -44.02
CA GLN A 329 -26.01 59.82 -45.46
C GLN A 329 -26.89 58.87 -46.28
N TYR A 330 -27.05 57.61 -45.84
CA TYR A 330 -27.95 56.65 -46.49
C TYR A 330 -29.41 57.13 -46.46
N ASN A 331 -29.88 57.63 -45.32
CA ASN A 331 -31.21 58.21 -45.20
C ASN A 331 -31.39 59.46 -46.09
N ARG A 332 -30.39 60.35 -46.17
CA ARG A 332 -30.42 61.50 -47.11
C ARG A 332 -30.43 61.09 -48.57
N LEU A 333 -29.73 60.01 -48.93
CA LEU A 333 -29.69 59.51 -50.31
C LEU A 333 -31.05 58.97 -50.74
N LEU A 334 -31.78 58.29 -49.84
CA LEU A 334 -33.16 57.84 -50.07
C LEU A 334 -34.11 59.03 -50.31
N ASP A 335 -34.00 60.08 -49.51
CA ASP A 335 -34.82 61.30 -49.63
C ASP A 335 -34.58 62.03 -50.97
N ILE A 336 -33.32 62.25 -51.34
CA ILE A 336 -32.92 62.85 -52.63
C ILE A 336 -33.34 61.97 -53.82
N SER A 337 -33.30 60.64 -53.66
CA SER A 337 -33.75 59.70 -54.70
C SER A 337 -35.26 59.81 -54.92
N SER A 338 -36.05 59.89 -53.84
CA SER A 338 -37.50 60.09 -53.87
C SER A 338 -37.87 61.39 -54.62
N ASP A 339 -37.25 62.51 -54.26
CA ASP A 339 -37.50 63.82 -54.88
C ASP A 339 -37.10 63.82 -56.38
N LYS A 340 -35.97 63.20 -56.74
CA LYS A 340 -35.56 63.03 -58.15
C LYS A 340 -36.52 62.16 -58.96
N ILE A 341 -37.05 61.08 -58.40
CA ILE A 341 -38.05 60.22 -59.07
C ILE A 341 -39.31 61.05 -59.36
N HIS A 342 -39.80 61.82 -58.38
CA HIS A 342 -40.98 62.65 -58.56
C HIS A 342 -40.77 63.77 -59.59
N HIS A 343 -39.55 64.30 -59.70
CA HIS A 343 -39.19 65.30 -60.71
C HIS A 343 -39.03 64.71 -62.11
N LEU A 344 -38.55 63.47 -62.23
CA LEU A 344 -38.44 62.73 -63.49
C LEU A 344 -39.82 62.43 -64.09
N ASP A 345 -40.73 61.92 -63.25
CA ASP A 345 -42.10 61.55 -63.65
C ASP A 345 -42.86 62.75 -64.22
N LYS A 346 -42.79 63.90 -63.53
CA LYS A 346 -43.34 65.18 -64.01
C LYS A 346 -42.72 65.66 -65.33
N THR A 347 -41.44 65.35 -65.57
CA THR A 347 -40.74 65.72 -66.80
C THR A 347 -41.15 64.82 -67.96
N LEU A 348 -41.35 63.52 -67.70
CA LEU A 348 -41.89 62.56 -68.67
C LEU A 348 -43.32 62.95 -69.10
N SER A 349 -44.21 63.27 -68.17
CA SER A 349 -45.58 63.73 -68.51
C SER A 349 -45.57 64.98 -69.40
N ALA A 350 -44.68 65.95 -69.13
CA ALA A 350 -44.55 67.17 -69.93
C ALA A 350 -43.84 66.95 -71.29
N PHE A 351 -43.13 65.83 -71.47
CA PHE A 351 -42.54 65.43 -72.74
C PHE A 351 -43.57 64.71 -73.62
N ASP A 352 -44.41 63.85 -73.03
CA ASP A 352 -45.50 63.15 -73.70
C ASP A 352 -46.50 64.13 -74.34
N GLU A 353 -46.95 65.15 -73.59
CA GLU A 353 -47.84 66.20 -74.11
C GLU A 353 -47.21 66.99 -75.29
N LYS A 354 -45.87 67.11 -75.32
CA LYS A 354 -45.15 67.75 -76.43
C LYS A 354 -45.03 66.83 -77.65
N ILE A 355 -44.86 65.52 -77.46
CA ILE A 355 -44.88 64.54 -78.56
C ILE A 355 -46.28 64.50 -79.19
N GLU A 356 -47.35 64.48 -78.40
CA GLU A 356 -48.72 64.47 -78.95
C GLU A 356 -49.01 65.73 -79.78
N ARG A 357 -48.60 66.91 -79.29
CA ARG A 357 -48.68 68.17 -80.06
C ARG A 357 -47.81 68.16 -81.31
N PHE A 358 -46.61 67.57 -81.25
CA PHE A 358 -45.74 67.44 -82.41
C PHE A 358 -46.37 66.57 -83.50
N GLY A 359 -46.95 65.42 -83.12
CA GLY A 359 -47.67 64.53 -84.04
C GLY A 359 -48.82 65.25 -84.77
N LYS A 360 -49.71 65.94 -84.03
CA LYS A 360 -50.80 66.74 -84.63
C LYS A 360 -50.30 67.85 -85.56
N ASN A 361 -49.20 68.50 -85.21
CA ASN A 361 -48.61 69.53 -86.08
C ASN A 361 -47.97 68.94 -87.35
N PHE A 362 -47.42 67.72 -87.27
CA PHE A 362 -46.86 67.02 -88.42
C PHE A 362 -47.95 66.58 -89.41
N GLU A 363 -49.06 66.05 -88.90
CA GLU A 363 -50.24 65.67 -89.70
C GLU A 363 -50.87 66.89 -90.41
N LEU A 364 -50.93 68.05 -89.74
CA LEU A 364 -51.33 69.32 -90.35
C LEU A 364 -50.33 69.80 -91.42
N TYR A 365 -49.03 69.61 -91.20
CA TYR A 365 -47.98 70.00 -92.15
C TYR A 365 -48.02 69.13 -93.41
N GLU A 366 -48.13 67.81 -93.27
CA GLU A 366 -48.28 66.86 -94.37
C GLU A 366 -49.47 67.22 -95.25
N LYS A 367 -50.63 67.47 -94.63
CA LYS A 367 -51.85 67.87 -95.35
C LYS A 367 -51.71 69.19 -96.10
N ALA A 368 -51.09 70.21 -95.48
CA ALA A 368 -50.84 71.50 -96.11
C ALA A 368 -49.78 71.40 -97.24
N MET A 369 -48.80 70.50 -97.11
CA MET A 369 -47.80 70.25 -98.14
C MET A 369 -48.40 69.54 -99.36
N LEU A 370 -49.30 68.57 -99.15
CA LEU A 370 -50.08 67.94 -100.22
C LEU A 370 -50.96 68.95 -100.97
N GLU A 371 -51.77 69.76 -100.26
CA GLU A 371 -52.57 70.84 -100.88
C GLU A 371 -51.70 71.83 -101.67
N SER A 372 -50.53 72.19 -101.14
CA SER A 372 -49.59 73.09 -101.81
C SER A 372 -49.01 72.48 -103.08
N GLN A 373 -48.58 71.21 -103.04
CA GLN A 373 -48.08 70.49 -104.21
C GLN A 373 -49.16 70.34 -105.29
N GLU A 374 -50.38 69.94 -104.92
CA GLU A 374 -51.51 69.82 -105.85
C GLU A 374 -51.80 71.16 -106.55
N LYS A 375 -51.82 72.26 -105.79
CA LYS A 375 -52.07 73.62 -106.30
C LYS A 375 -50.93 74.13 -107.19
N VAL A 376 -49.68 73.79 -106.89
CA VAL A 376 -48.53 74.07 -107.76
C VAL A 376 -48.59 73.23 -109.04
N PHE A 377 -49.01 71.96 -108.96
CA PHE A 377 -49.12 71.08 -110.12
C PHE A 377 -50.24 71.50 -111.08
N GLU A 378 -51.42 71.86 -110.55
CA GLU A 378 -52.51 72.48 -111.32
C GLU A 378 -52.09 73.82 -111.93
N GLY A 379 -51.38 74.68 -111.18
CA GLY A 379 -50.85 75.94 -111.70
C GLY A 379 -49.81 75.76 -112.81
N PHE A 380 -48.90 74.80 -112.65
CA PHE A 380 -47.90 74.43 -113.67
C PHE A 380 -48.57 73.85 -114.93
N LYS A 381 -49.56 72.98 -114.76
CA LYS A 381 -50.39 72.43 -115.84
C LYS A 381 -51.17 73.53 -116.58
N ALA A 382 -51.77 74.47 -115.86
CA ALA A 382 -52.43 75.64 -116.47
C ALA A 382 -51.44 76.52 -117.25
N SER A 383 -50.25 76.78 -116.69
CA SER A 383 -49.21 77.56 -117.35
C SER A 383 -48.59 76.85 -118.57
N LEU A 384 -48.44 75.53 -118.53
CA LEU A 384 -48.09 74.71 -119.69
C LEU A 384 -49.17 74.76 -120.76
N PHE A 385 -50.45 74.68 -120.40
CA PHE A 385 -51.55 74.83 -121.34
C PHE A 385 -51.57 76.23 -121.98
N GLU A 386 -51.41 77.30 -121.20
CA GLU A 386 -51.37 78.68 -121.70
C GLU A 386 -50.13 78.95 -122.58
N GLY A 387 -48.97 78.45 -122.17
CA GLY A 387 -47.72 78.51 -122.93
C GLY A 387 -47.84 77.75 -124.26
N MET A 388 -48.43 76.55 -124.24
CA MET A 388 -48.73 75.77 -125.44
C MET A 388 -49.80 76.43 -126.32
N HIS A 389 -50.75 77.17 -125.74
CA HIS A 389 -51.74 77.95 -126.49
C HIS A 389 -51.07 79.13 -127.22
N LYS A 390 -50.22 79.89 -126.53
CA LYS A 390 -49.38 80.96 -127.12
C LYS A 390 -48.40 80.41 -128.15
N PHE A 391 -47.86 79.22 -127.94
CA PHE A 391 -46.99 78.56 -128.91
C PHE A 391 -47.78 78.15 -130.16
N LYS A 392 -48.98 77.59 -130.01
CA LYS A 392 -49.86 77.24 -131.14
C LYS A 392 -50.27 78.46 -131.97
N GLU A 393 -50.65 79.55 -131.30
CA GLU A 393 -51.08 80.80 -131.93
C GLU A 393 -49.96 81.48 -132.76
N VAL A 394 -48.69 81.20 -132.43
CA VAL A 394 -47.51 81.66 -133.19
C VAL A 394 -47.05 80.63 -134.24
N TYR A 395 -47.37 79.34 -134.06
CA TYR A 395 -46.83 78.25 -134.89
C TYR A 395 -47.72 77.85 -136.07
N GLU A 396 -49.02 78.12 -136.06
CA GLU A 396 -49.88 77.93 -137.26
C GLU A 396 -49.72 79.11 -138.25
N GLU A 397 -48.47 79.20 -138.71
CA GLU A 397 -47.84 79.54 -140.00
C GLU A 397 -48.27 80.72 -140.92
N GLU A 398 -47.27 81.20 -141.66
CA GLU A 398 -47.39 81.81 -143.01
C GLU A 398 -48.18 80.84 -143.93
N LYS A 399 -49.17 81.22 -144.75
CA LYS A 399 -49.14 81.97 -146.03
C LYS A 399 -50.49 82.65 -146.51
N SER A 400 -51.51 82.98 -145.71
CA SER A 400 -51.69 82.76 -144.27
C SER A 400 -52.14 81.33 -144.01
N ILE A 401 -51.38 80.64 -143.16
CA ILE A 401 -51.58 79.30 -142.61
C ILE A 401 -51.21 78.12 -143.59
N ASP A 402 -49.99 77.52 -143.49
CA ASP A 402 -49.68 76.10 -143.05
C ASP A 402 -48.20 75.58 -143.30
N ALA A 403 -47.72 74.74 -142.36
CA ALA A 403 -46.76 73.59 -142.41
C ALA A 403 -45.21 73.75 -142.64
N LYS A 404 -44.27 72.96 -142.05
CA LYS A 404 -44.19 72.08 -140.84
C LYS A 404 -42.77 71.42 -140.66
N ILE A 405 -42.41 71.05 -139.41
CA ILE A 405 -41.50 69.93 -138.97
C ILE A 405 -39.97 69.98 -139.24
N LYS A 406 -39.15 70.03 -138.16
CA LYS A 406 -38.16 68.96 -137.81
C LYS A 406 -37.45 68.99 -136.42
N MET A 407 -37.49 70.07 -135.62
CA MET A 407 -36.83 70.07 -134.29
C MET A 407 -37.68 69.51 -133.12
N MET A 408 -38.89 69.03 -133.37
CA MET A 408 -39.80 68.53 -132.32
C MET A 408 -39.43 67.13 -131.78
N ASP A 409 -38.54 66.39 -132.44
CA ASP A 409 -38.14 65.03 -132.04
C ASP A 409 -37.11 65.02 -130.89
N GLU A 410 -36.33 66.07 -130.70
CA GLU A 410 -35.23 66.09 -129.71
C GLU A 410 -35.76 66.34 -128.30
N LEU A 411 -36.69 67.30 -128.14
CA LEU A 411 -37.38 67.61 -126.88
C LEU A 411 -38.21 66.43 -126.35
N LYS A 412 -38.68 65.56 -127.24
CA LYS A 412 -39.43 64.33 -126.89
C LYS A 412 -38.55 63.23 -126.29
N LYS A 413 -37.22 63.35 -126.40
CA LYS A 413 -36.25 62.38 -125.92
C LYS A 413 -35.85 62.65 -124.47
N GLU A 414 -35.70 63.93 -124.08
CA GLU A 414 -35.37 64.33 -122.70
C GLU A 414 -36.54 64.07 -121.73
N MET A 415 -37.80 64.34 -122.15
CA MET A 415 -38.98 64.10 -121.31
C MET A 415 -39.14 62.63 -120.86
N LYS A 416 -38.61 61.66 -121.60
CA LYS A 416 -38.71 60.23 -121.23
C LYS A 416 -37.72 59.79 -120.15
N ALA A 417 -36.57 60.45 -120.03
CA ALA A 417 -35.56 60.06 -119.05
C ALA A 417 -35.97 60.42 -117.60
N LEU A 418 -36.73 61.51 -117.44
CA LEU A 418 -37.15 62.04 -116.13
C LEU A 418 -38.19 61.15 -115.40
N ASP A 419 -39.00 60.42 -116.17
CA ASP A 419 -40.10 59.58 -115.67
C ASP A 419 -39.59 58.28 -115.01
N GLU A 420 -38.46 57.76 -115.52
CA GLU A 420 -37.86 56.48 -115.12
C GLU A 420 -37.07 56.59 -113.80
N GLU A 421 -36.45 57.74 -113.54
CA GLU A 421 -35.71 58.03 -112.30
C GLU A 421 -36.65 58.21 -111.09
N THR A 422 -37.80 58.86 -111.32
CA THR A 422 -38.81 59.13 -110.28
C THR A 422 -39.42 57.84 -109.70
N SER A 423 -39.61 56.82 -110.55
CA SER A 423 -40.27 55.57 -110.16
C SER A 423 -39.44 54.67 -109.25
N GLN A 424 -38.10 54.74 -109.30
CA GLN A 424 -37.24 53.88 -108.46
C GLN A 424 -37.20 54.34 -106.99
N MET A 425 -37.30 55.65 -106.76
CA MET A 425 -37.11 56.26 -105.43
C MET A 425 -38.21 55.87 -104.42
N MET A 426 -39.44 55.64 -104.90
CA MET A 426 -40.60 55.29 -104.06
C MET A 426 -40.55 53.87 -103.47
N SER A 427 -39.68 52.99 -103.96
CA SER A 427 -39.74 51.54 -103.66
C SER A 427 -38.95 51.08 -102.42
N LYS A 428 -38.13 51.94 -101.80
CA LYS A 428 -37.14 51.54 -100.77
C LYS A 428 -37.45 52.01 -99.34
N LEU A 429 -38.61 52.63 -99.09
CA LEU A 429 -38.88 53.40 -97.87
C LEU A 429 -39.78 52.70 -96.84
N SER A 430 -40.01 51.39 -96.95
CA SER A 430 -40.90 50.62 -96.06
C SER A 430 -40.45 49.16 -95.89
N GLY A 431 -40.03 48.76 -94.67
CA GLY A 431 -39.60 47.38 -94.41
C GLY A 431 -38.86 47.01 -93.10
N ASP A 432 -39.30 47.54 -91.95
CA ASP A 432 -39.21 47.02 -90.55
C ASP A 432 -37.96 46.36 -89.88
N GLU A 433 -37.84 46.62 -88.57
CA GLU A 433 -37.05 45.88 -87.57
C GLU A 433 -37.96 45.24 -86.48
N ASN A 434 -37.56 44.05 -85.99
CA ASN A 434 -37.75 43.46 -84.64
C ASN A 434 -38.40 42.06 -84.58
N GLN A 435 -37.76 41.13 -83.87
CA GLN A 435 -38.28 40.71 -82.55
C GLN A 435 -37.29 39.90 -81.66
N ASN A 436 -37.47 40.13 -80.35
CA ASN A 436 -37.28 39.25 -79.20
C ASN A 436 -35.88 38.83 -78.70
N LYS A 437 -35.51 39.50 -77.59
CA LYS A 437 -35.05 38.85 -76.36
C LYS A 437 -36.12 37.89 -75.81
N GLU A 438 -35.73 36.73 -75.31
CA GLU A 438 -36.25 36.13 -74.06
C GLU A 438 -35.39 34.93 -73.64
N ASN A 439 -35.37 34.62 -72.33
CA ASN A 439 -34.66 33.53 -71.63
C ASN A 439 -33.34 33.85 -70.89
N GLU A 440 -33.37 34.86 -70.02
CA GLU A 440 -32.80 34.68 -68.67
C GLU A 440 -33.86 34.10 -67.73
N THR A 441 -33.46 33.65 -66.53
CA THR A 441 -34.34 33.40 -65.36
C THR A 441 -35.12 32.07 -65.30
N LYS A 442 -34.42 30.93 -65.43
CA LYS A 442 -34.71 29.75 -64.60
C LYS A 442 -33.42 29.11 -64.09
N ARG A 443 -33.35 28.90 -62.77
CA ARG A 443 -32.30 28.19 -61.99
C ARG A 443 -30.90 28.84 -62.00
N ILE A 444 -30.37 29.49 -60.96
CA ILE A 444 -30.88 29.90 -59.63
C ILE A 444 -31.67 28.82 -58.88
N GLU A 445 -31.07 27.64 -58.72
CA GLU A 445 -31.52 26.61 -57.77
C GLU A 445 -30.35 25.67 -57.42
N ASP A 446 -29.49 25.33 -58.39
CA ASP A 446 -28.35 24.40 -58.21
C ASP A 446 -27.12 24.98 -57.45
N PHE A 447 -27.30 25.98 -56.59
CA PHE A 447 -26.20 26.63 -55.83
C PHE A 447 -26.15 26.26 -54.34
N SER A 448 -26.98 25.32 -53.87
CA SER A 448 -27.16 25.06 -52.43
C SER A 448 -26.74 23.68 -51.90
N GLU A 449 -26.10 22.80 -52.69
CA GLU A 449 -25.86 21.40 -52.29
C GLU A 449 -24.42 20.85 -52.38
N SER A 450 -23.39 21.69 -52.64
CA SER A 450 -22.02 21.19 -52.93
C SER A 450 -20.89 21.59 -51.97
N LYS A 451 -21.17 22.05 -50.74
CA LYS A 451 -20.13 22.43 -49.75
C LYS A 451 -20.39 22.01 -48.30
N THR A 452 -21.03 20.86 -48.09
CA THR A 452 -21.38 20.35 -46.76
C THR A 452 -20.64 19.04 -46.37
N GLU A 453 -19.60 18.63 -47.11
CA GLU A 453 -18.89 17.35 -46.87
C GLU A 453 -17.40 17.43 -46.48
N GLU A 454 -16.70 18.56 -46.61
CA GLU A 454 -15.24 18.61 -46.34
C GLU A 454 -14.82 19.07 -44.92
N ASN A 455 -15.76 19.48 -44.06
CA ASN A 455 -15.42 20.13 -42.77
C ASN A 455 -15.77 19.32 -41.50
N GLN A 456 -16.13 18.03 -41.62
CA GLN A 456 -16.41 17.17 -40.45
C GLN A 456 -15.28 16.18 -40.09
N ASP A 457 -14.38 15.85 -41.01
CA ASP A 457 -13.31 14.86 -40.75
C ASP A 457 -12.07 15.43 -40.01
N GLU A 458 -11.75 16.73 -40.12
CA GLU A 458 -10.59 17.30 -39.41
C GLU A 458 -10.83 17.48 -37.90
N ILE A 459 -12.05 17.80 -37.47
CA ILE A 459 -12.35 18.14 -36.07
C ILE A 459 -12.38 16.88 -35.17
N GLN A 460 -12.68 15.70 -35.74
CA GLN A 460 -12.76 14.46 -34.97
C GLN A 460 -11.38 13.82 -34.69
N ALA A 461 -10.32 14.26 -35.41
CA ALA A 461 -8.96 13.73 -35.27
C ALA A 461 -8.10 14.41 -34.17
N GLU A 462 -8.46 15.63 -33.74
CA GLU A 462 -7.76 16.33 -32.65
C GLU A 462 -8.31 15.98 -31.27
N ILE A 463 -9.63 15.81 -31.12
CA ILE A 463 -10.26 15.51 -29.82
C ILE A 463 -9.76 14.17 -29.26
N SER A 464 -9.59 13.16 -30.11
CA SER A 464 -9.08 11.82 -29.71
C SER A 464 -7.60 11.77 -29.31
N LYS A 465 -6.84 12.87 -29.44
CA LYS A 465 -5.44 12.95 -28.95
C LYS A 465 -5.31 13.60 -27.58
N GLN A 466 -6.36 14.25 -27.08
CA GLN A 466 -6.30 15.01 -25.84
C GLN A 466 -6.74 14.19 -24.62
N GLU A 467 -7.63 13.21 -24.80
CA GLU A 467 -8.09 12.31 -23.72
C GLU A 467 -7.04 11.26 -23.29
N SER A 468 -6.03 10.95 -24.12
CA SER A 468 -5.00 9.95 -23.79
C SER A 468 -3.89 10.45 -22.84
N ASN A 469 -3.87 11.74 -22.49
CA ASN A 469 -2.80 12.34 -21.65
C ASN A 469 -3.21 12.59 -20.19
N ASP A 470 -4.50 12.48 -19.84
CA ASP A 470 -4.98 12.71 -18.47
C ASP A 470 -5.13 11.43 -17.62
N GLU A 471 -5.11 10.23 -18.22
CA GLU A 471 -5.09 8.97 -17.45
C GLU A 471 -3.71 8.65 -16.82
N LEU A 472 -2.63 9.29 -17.26
CA LEU A 472 -1.25 9.04 -16.79
C LEU A 472 -0.80 9.91 -15.59
N LYS A 473 -1.73 10.59 -14.92
CA LYS A 473 -1.44 11.51 -13.79
C LYS A 473 -2.11 11.18 -12.45
N ASN A 474 -2.87 10.09 -12.36
CA ASN A 474 -3.64 9.74 -11.16
C ASN A 474 -3.14 8.52 -10.36
N GLU A 475 -2.01 7.87 -10.73
CA GLU A 475 -1.46 6.75 -9.94
C GLU A 475 -0.41 7.16 -8.87
N ASP A 476 0.15 8.37 -8.92
CA ASP A 476 1.28 8.77 -8.04
C ASP A 476 0.86 9.56 -6.77
N LYS A 477 -0.37 9.33 -6.29
CA LYS A 477 -0.90 9.95 -5.07
C LYS A 477 -1.60 8.99 -4.10
N GLU A 478 -1.15 7.74 -4.05
CA GLU A 478 -1.55 6.82 -2.99
C GLU A 478 -0.43 5.86 -2.55
N ASN A 479 0.75 6.38 -2.15
CA ASN A 479 1.70 5.69 -1.24
C ASN A 479 2.93 6.53 -0.79
N LYS A 480 2.75 7.47 0.15
CA LYS A 480 3.63 7.74 1.34
C LYS A 480 3.34 9.08 2.00
#